data_AF-A0A841T0G8-F1
#
_entry.id   AF-A0A841T0G8-F1
#
_cell.length_a   1.000
_cell.length_b   1.000
_cell.length_c   1.000
_cell.angle_alpha   90.00
_cell.angle_beta   90.00
_cell.angle_gamma   90.00
#
_symmetry.space_group_name_H-M   'P 1'
#
loop_
_entity.id
_entity.type
_entity.pdbx_description
1 polymer ?
#
loop_
_entity_poly.entity_id
_entity_poly.type
_entity_poly.pdbx_seq_one_letter_code
_entity_poly.pdbx_strand_id
1 'polypeptide(L)'
;MTVRDKVLQAAERIAETKPFDAITFAEVADAAQVHWTAVRRHFGGKREMREWLKEKQEARDPALADTKTRVLESAASVFSEFGYTNASLDKVAEHAGLSKGAVYWHFSSKQDLFLAMLEGHYERQLRMLPGQIERVLQAEEPASALAEWLASQLLCLESGEADSMLFMEFLVSGRDPDIRERMSKLHRGLLSRVAELLLELQRRRYLDDSADPYSIAAMFDALLKGVLVEWILDPRPERLRSLIRTVSRTLGQGIVVKR
;
A
#
# COMPACT_ATOMS: atom_id res chain seq x y z
N MET A 1 -0.54 39.24 -5.18
CA MET A 1 -0.51 38.02 -4.34
C MET A 1 -1.92 37.76 -3.84
N THR A 2 -2.50 36.61 -4.14
CA THR A 2 -3.89 36.31 -3.78
C THR A 2 -4.02 36.00 -2.28
N VAL A 3 -5.23 36.03 -1.73
CA VAL A 3 -5.50 35.59 -0.34
C VAL A 3 -5.09 34.14 -0.13
N ARG A 4 -5.27 33.30 -1.17
CA ARG A 4 -4.82 31.91 -1.16
C ARG A 4 -3.31 31.81 -1.00
N ASP A 5 -2.55 32.57 -1.80
CA ASP A 5 -1.08 32.54 -1.76
C ASP A 5 -0.54 32.99 -0.39
N LYS A 6 -1.15 34.03 0.20
CA LYS A 6 -0.83 34.50 1.57
C LYS A 6 -1.01 33.39 2.60
N VAL A 7 -2.15 32.69 2.56
CA VAL A 7 -2.47 31.60 3.49
C VAL A 7 -1.49 30.44 3.33
N LEU A 8 -1.21 30.00 2.11
CA LEU A 8 -0.30 28.88 1.85
C LEU A 8 1.14 29.21 2.27
N GLN A 9 1.66 30.39 1.91
CA GLN A 9 3.00 30.83 2.31
C GLN A 9 3.14 30.99 3.82
N ALA A 10 2.13 31.53 4.50
CA ALA A 10 2.16 31.68 5.96
C ALA A 10 2.18 30.31 6.65
N ALA A 11 1.36 29.38 6.18
CA ALA A 11 1.30 28.02 6.70
C ALA A 11 2.65 27.29 6.51
N GLU A 12 3.24 27.38 5.32
CA GLU A 12 4.55 26.80 5.01
C GLU A 12 5.68 27.41 5.85
N ARG A 13 5.68 28.74 6.05
CA ARG A 13 6.66 29.44 6.89
C ARG A 13 6.58 29.03 8.36
N ILE A 14 5.38 28.85 8.91
CA ILE A 14 5.21 28.36 10.29
C ILE A 14 5.72 26.91 10.39
N ALA A 15 5.46 26.09 9.37
CA ALA A 15 5.96 24.72 9.30
C ALA A 15 7.49 24.61 9.21
N GLU A 16 8.22 25.71 9.00
CA GLU A 16 9.68 25.65 9.03
C GLU A 16 10.24 25.52 10.45
N THR A 17 9.48 25.97 11.44
CA THR A 17 9.92 26.12 12.83
C THR A 17 9.02 25.40 13.84
N LYS A 18 7.88 24.86 13.40
CA LYS A 18 6.90 24.20 14.28
C LYS A 18 6.36 22.89 13.69
N PRO A 19 6.12 21.85 14.51
CA PRO A 19 5.32 20.68 14.14
C PRO A 19 4.02 20.97 13.42
N PHE A 20 3.75 20.24 12.33
CA PHE A 20 2.47 20.36 11.61
C PHE A 20 1.25 20.13 12.52
N ASP A 21 1.34 19.22 13.50
CA ASP A 21 0.24 18.87 14.40
C ASP A 21 -0.02 19.97 15.46
N ALA A 22 1.01 20.76 15.80
CA ALA A 22 0.91 21.90 16.69
C ALA A 22 0.47 23.21 16.00
N ILE A 23 0.39 23.25 14.66
CA ILE A 23 -0.05 24.44 13.92
C ILE A 23 -1.57 24.56 13.91
N THR A 24 -2.06 25.74 14.29
CA THR A 24 -3.49 26.04 14.35
C THR A 24 -3.94 27.00 13.23
N PHE A 25 -5.24 26.98 12.91
CA PHE A 25 -5.84 27.95 11.98
C PHE A 25 -5.62 29.40 12.42
N ALA A 26 -5.62 29.64 13.73
CA ALA A 26 -5.42 30.98 14.28
C ALA A 26 -4.00 31.49 13.98
N GLU A 27 -2.98 30.66 14.18
CA GLU A 27 -1.58 31.03 13.89
C GLU A 27 -1.37 31.28 12.40
N VAL A 28 -1.93 30.43 11.52
CA VAL A 28 -1.85 30.64 10.07
C VAL A 28 -2.59 31.92 9.65
N ALA A 29 -3.76 32.19 10.24
CA ALA A 29 -4.55 33.37 9.94
C ALA A 29 -3.81 34.66 10.35
N ASP A 30 -3.21 34.66 11.54
CA ASP A 30 -2.43 35.77 12.07
C ASP A 30 -1.19 36.04 11.20
N ALA A 31 -0.41 35.01 10.89
CA ALA A 31 0.77 35.12 10.04
C ALA A 31 0.45 35.55 8.59
N ALA A 32 -0.71 35.17 8.06
CA ALA A 32 -1.18 35.59 6.74
C ALA A 32 -1.88 36.97 6.73
N GLN A 33 -2.14 37.56 7.91
CA GLN A 33 -2.94 38.76 8.11
C GLN A 33 -4.33 38.66 7.46
N VAL A 34 -5.02 37.53 7.72
CA VAL A 34 -6.38 37.27 7.22
C VAL A 34 -7.27 36.80 8.35
N HIS A 35 -8.58 36.85 8.14
CA HIS A 35 -9.52 36.23 9.06
C HIS A 35 -9.46 34.69 8.95
N TRP A 36 -9.63 33.97 10.06
CA TRP A 36 -9.50 32.49 10.11
C TRP A 36 -10.43 31.74 9.14
N THR A 37 -11.57 32.35 8.77
CA THR A 37 -12.50 31.78 7.78
C THR A 37 -11.85 31.66 6.40
N ALA A 38 -10.88 32.51 6.05
CA ALA A 38 -10.12 32.39 4.81
C ALA A 38 -9.23 31.14 4.82
N VAL A 39 -8.60 30.84 5.97
CA VAL A 39 -7.79 29.61 6.16
C VAL A 39 -8.67 28.38 5.98
N ARG A 40 -9.83 28.33 6.67
CA ARG A 40 -10.82 27.25 6.52
C ARG A 40 -11.33 27.11 5.09
N ARG A 41 -11.56 28.22 4.38
CA ARG A 41 -12.01 28.19 2.98
C ARG A 41 -10.97 27.55 2.06
N HIS A 42 -9.70 27.68 2.37
CA HIS A 42 -8.60 27.22 1.51
C HIS A 42 -8.10 25.81 1.84
N PHE A 43 -8.05 25.43 3.12
CA PHE A 43 -7.64 24.09 3.54
C PHE A 43 -8.79 23.12 3.79
N GLY A 44 -10.02 23.61 3.97
CA GLY A 44 -11.12 22.79 4.47
C GLY A 44 -11.05 22.68 6.00
N GLY A 45 -11.08 21.46 6.54
CA GLY A 45 -11.01 21.22 7.98
C GLY A 45 -9.58 21.26 8.53
N LYS A 46 -9.47 21.17 9.85
CA LYS A 46 -8.16 21.15 10.54
C LYS A 46 -7.33 19.92 10.16
N ARG A 47 -7.98 18.80 9.89
CA ARG A 47 -7.32 17.55 9.50
C ARG A 47 -6.65 17.70 8.13
N GLU A 48 -7.36 18.26 7.16
CA GLU A 48 -6.88 18.47 5.80
C GLU A 48 -5.70 19.47 5.77
N MET A 49 -5.74 20.54 6.57
CA MET A 49 -4.59 21.44 6.71
C MET A 49 -3.36 20.72 7.29
N ARG A 50 -3.56 19.89 8.32
CA ARG A 50 -2.47 19.14 8.94
C ARG A 50 -1.85 18.13 7.99
N GLU A 51 -2.67 17.42 7.20
CA GLU A 51 -2.20 16.53 6.14
C GLU A 51 -1.36 17.30 5.11
N TRP A 52 -1.83 18.47 4.66
CA TRP A 52 -1.07 19.31 3.74
C TRP A 52 0.27 19.81 4.33
N LEU A 53 0.27 20.25 5.59
CA LEU A 53 1.49 20.72 6.28
C LEU A 53 2.48 19.58 6.49
N LYS A 54 2.00 18.39 6.84
CA LYS A 54 2.80 17.17 6.97
C LYS A 54 3.50 16.85 5.66
N GLU A 55 2.78 16.84 4.54
CA GLU A 55 3.37 16.59 3.21
C GLU A 55 4.48 17.61 2.88
N LYS A 56 4.28 18.89 3.22
CA LYS A 56 5.30 19.93 2.99
C LYS A 56 6.55 19.75 3.84
N GLN A 57 6.40 19.40 5.11
CA GLN A 57 7.55 19.12 5.99
C GLN A 57 8.30 17.85 5.55
N GLU A 58 7.58 16.77 5.22
CA GLU A 58 8.18 15.51 4.75
C GLU A 58 8.92 15.67 3.42
N ALA A 59 8.41 16.52 2.51
CA ALA A 59 9.09 16.81 1.24
C ALA A 59 10.38 17.64 1.41
N ARG A 60 10.49 18.41 2.49
CA ARG A 60 11.65 19.29 2.75
C ARG A 60 12.79 18.58 3.45
N ASP A 61 12.48 17.62 4.31
CA ASP A 61 13.47 16.89 5.12
C ASP A 61 13.47 15.39 4.75
N PRO A 62 14.42 14.94 3.91
CA PRO A 62 14.55 13.54 3.54
C PRO A 62 14.73 12.60 4.74
N ALA A 63 15.29 13.08 5.85
CA ALA A 63 15.46 12.28 7.07
C ALA A 63 14.11 11.96 7.76
N LEU A 64 13.12 12.84 7.61
CA LEU A 64 11.74 12.58 8.08
C LEU A 64 11.04 11.52 7.21
N ALA A 65 11.28 11.53 5.90
CA ALA A 65 10.75 10.49 5.01
C ALA A 65 11.37 9.12 5.28
N ASP A 66 12.68 9.07 5.58
CA ASP A 66 13.37 7.86 6.02
C ASP A 66 12.81 7.36 7.37
N THR A 67 12.61 8.27 8.32
CA THR A 67 12.00 7.96 9.63
C THR A 67 10.59 7.37 9.47
N LYS A 68 9.73 7.99 8.66
CA LYS A 68 8.39 7.47 8.35
C LYS A 68 8.46 6.05 7.77
N THR A 69 9.37 5.81 6.84
CA THR A 69 9.56 4.47 6.23
C THR A 69 9.94 3.44 7.28
N ARG A 70 10.91 3.75 8.15
CA ARG A 70 11.31 2.88 9.27
C ARG A 70 10.18 2.61 10.26
N VAL A 71 9.34 3.61 10.52
CA VAL A 71 8.14 3.44 11.37
C VAL A 71 7.14 2.49 10.71
N LEU A 72 6.87 2.64 9.42
CA LEU A 72 5.94 1.76 8.70
C LEU A 72 6.45 0.32 8.63
N GLU A 73 7.75 0.11 8.41
CA GLU A 73 8.37 -1.22 8.41
C GLU A 73 8.31 -1.86 9.80
N SER A 74 8.61 -1.10 10.85
CA SER A 74 8.48 -1.58 12.24
C SER A 74 7.03 -1.84 12.62
N ALA A 75 6.09 -1.06 12.10
CA ALA A 75 4.68 -1.29 12.32
C ALA A 75 4.23 -2.63 11.73
N ALA A 76 4.71 -3.01 10.54
CA ALA A 76 4.38 -4.30 9.93
C ALA A 76 4.81 -5.47 10.81
N SER A 77 6.03 -5.43 11.37
CA SER A 77 6.51 -6.44 12.31
C SER A 77 5.68 -6.47 13.60
N VAL A 78 5.43 -5.30 14.22
CA VAL A 78 4.66 -5.21 15.47
C VAL A 78 3.21 -5.66 15.29
N PHE A 79 2.55 -5.29 14.20
CA PHE A 79 1.20 -5.73 13.91
C PHE A 79 1.13 -7.23 13.62
N SER A 80 2.14 -7.79 12.95
CA SER A 80 2.22 -9.23 12.66
C SER A 80 2.50 -10.06 13.91
N GLU A 81 3.32 -9.56 14.85
CA GLU A 81 3.69 -10.27 16.07
C GLU A 81 2.61 -10.17 17.16
N PHE A 82 2.08 -8.96 17.40
CA PHE A 82 1.16 -8.70 18.52
C PHE A 82 -0.32 -8.68 18.11
N GLY A 83 -0.61 -8.66 16.81
CA GLY A 83 -1.94 -8.40 16.26
C GLY A 83 -2.37 -6.93 16.43
N TYR A 84 -3.39 -6.48 15.67
CA TYR A 84 -3.86 -5.10 15.72
C TYR A 84 -4.30 -4.67 17.11
N THR A 85 -4.94 -5.57 17.87
CA THR A 85 -5.47 -5.27 19.21
C THR A 85 -4.36 -4.91 20.20
N ASN A 86 -3.29 -5.72 20.29
CA ASN A 86 -2.24 -5.53 21.30
C ASN A 86 -1.07 -4.64 20.83
N ALA A 87 -1.01 -4.31 19.54
CA ALA A 87 -0.07 -3.32 19.02
C ALA A 87 -0.38 -1.89 19.54
N SER A 88 0.65 -1.05 19.59
CA SER A 88 0.56 0.37 19.97
C SER A 88 1.67 1.18 19.30
N LEU A 89 1.49 2.51 19.20
CA LEU A 89 2.54 3.41 18.70
C LEU A 89 3.80 3.33 19.55
N ASP A 90 3.64 3.13 20.86
CA ASP A 90 4.76 2.97 21.79
C ASP A 90 5.58 1.72 21.49
N LYS A 91 4.92 0.57 21.22
CA LYS A 91 5.59 -0.66 20.79
C LYS A 91 6.32 -0.49 19.46
N VAL A 92 5.72 0.26 18.52
CA VAL A 92 6.36 0.56 17.23
C VAL A 92 7.56 1.47 17.42
N ALA A 93 7.49 2.48 18.30
CA ALA A 93 8.63 3.34 18.61
C ALA A 93 9.79 2.53 19.21
N GLU A 94 9.49 1.66 20.16
CA GLU A 94 10.46 0.75 20.78
C GLU A 94 11.11 -0.17 19.73
N HIS A 95 10.29 -0.84 18.91
CA HIS A 95 10.77 -1.73 17.85
C HIS A 95 11.62 -0.99 16.80
N ALA A 96 11.24 0.23 16.44
CA ALA A 96 11.96 1.04 15.45
C ALA A 96 13.26 1.64 15.99
N GLY A 97 13.52 1.56 17.30
CA GLY A 97 14.62 2.28 17.96
C GLY A 97 14.45 3.79 17.87
N LEU A 98 13.21 4.29 17.88
CA LEU A 98 12.85 5.70 17.75
C LEU A 98 12.24 6.22 19.05
N SER A 99 12.32 7.53 19.27
CA SER A 99 11.58 8.15 20.37
C SER A 99 10.07 8.08 20.10
N LYS A 100 9.26 8.00 21.17
CA LYS A 100 7.80 8.09 21.04
C LYS A 100 7.40 9.34 20.26
N GLY A 101 7.99 10.48 20.59
CA GLY A 101 7.73 11.76 19.91
C GLY A 101 7.94 11.70 18.40
N ALA A 102 8.96 10.96 17.91
CA ALA A 102 9.18 10.78 16.47
C ALA A 102 8.06 9.97 15.79
N VAL A 103 7.52 8.94 16.46
CA VAL A 103 6.38 8.17 15.91
C VAL A 103 5.09 8.98 15.96
N TYR A 104 4.79 9.61 17.10
CA TYR A 104 3.61 10.46 17.26
C TYR A 104 3.63 11.69 16.34
N TRP A 105 4.82 12.14 15.93
CA TRP A 105 4.96 13.13 14.88
C TRP A 105 4.35 12.67 13.57
N HIS A 106 4.65 11.45 13.11
CA HIS A 106 4.11 10.98 11.83
C HIS A 106 2.68 10.45 11.94
N PHE A 107 2.30 9.86 13.08
CA PHE A 107 1.03 9.15 13.19
C PHE A 107 0.28 9.58 14.45
N SER A 108 -0.93 10.07 14.23
CA SER A 108 -1.79 10.59 15.29
C SER A 108 -2.52 9.50 16.08
N SER A 109 -2.63 8.30 15.51
CA SER A 109 -3.31 7.17 16.12
C SER A 109 -2.80 5.83 15.58
N LYS A 110 -3.12 4.73 16.28
CA LYS A 110 -2.84 3.36 15.80
C LYS A 110 -3.54 3.06 14.47
N GLN A 111 -4.75 3.57 14.29
CA GLN A 111 -5.52 3.41 13.07
C GLN A 111 -4.86 4.13 11.89
N ASP A 112 -4.39 5.37 12.12
CA ASP A 112 -3.65 6.18 11.12
C ASP A 112 -2.36 5.48 10.70
N LEU A 113 -1.58 4.98 11.67
CA LEU A 113 -0.37 4.19 11.41
C LEU A 113 -0.68 2.91 10.62
N PHE A 114 -1.70 2.16 11.05
CA PHE A 114 -2.09 0.92 10.40
C PHE A 114 -2.51 1.18 8.95
N LEU A 115 -3.41 2.13 8.70
CA LEU A 115 -3.85 2.52 7.37
C LEU A 115 -2.69 2.94 6.47
N ALA A 116 -1.77 3.77 6.96
CA ALA A 116 -0.62 4.22 6.19
C ALA A 116 0.33 3.07 5.85
N MET A 117 0.48 2.09 6.76
CA MET A 117 1.26 0.88 6.50
C MET A 117 0.58 0.00 5.43
N LEU A 118 -0.74 -0.18 5.52
CA LEU A 118 -1.52 -0.90 4.51
C LEU A 118 -1.40 -0.23 3.13
N GLU A 119 -1.57 1.10 3.07
CA GLU A 119 -1.40 1.91 1.86
C GLU A 119 0.01 1.72 1.28
N GLY A 120 1.04 1.86 2.12
CA GLY A 120 2.44 1.68 1.72
C GLY A 120 2.72 0.29 1.13
N HIS A 121 2.08 -0.76 1.65
CA HIS A 121 2.19 -2.12 1.10
C HIS A 121 1.61 -2.22 -0.32
N TYR A 122 0.36 -1.76 -0.53
CA TYR A 122 -0.25 -1.79 -1.87
C TYR A 122 0.45 -0.87 -2.85
N GLU A 123 0.87 0.32 -2.41
CA GLU A 123 1.62 1.24 -3.26
C GLU A 123 2.96 0.66 -3.67
N ARG A 124 3.66 -0.07 -2.79
CA ARG A 124 4.89 -0.78 -3.13
C ARG A 124 4.63 -1.80 -4.23
N GLN A 125 3.57 -2.60 -4.13
CA GLN A 125 3.18 -3.53 -5.19
C GLN A 125 2.86 -2.80 -6.51
N LEU A 126 2.04 -1.74 -6.44
CA LEU A 126 1.68 -0.93 -7.61
C LEU A 126 2.89 -0.25 -8.27
N ARG A 127 3.90 0.16 -7.50
CA ARG A 127 5.15 0.74 -8.03
C ARG A 127 6.02 -0.29 -8.76
N MET A 128 6.06 -1.52 -8.26
CA MET A 128 6.85 -2.60 -8.87
C MET A 128 6.19 -3.20 -10.11
N LEU A 129 4.85 -3.16 -10.15
CA LEU A 129 4.05 -3.84 -11.16
C LEU A 129 4.36 -3.41 -12.61
N PRO A 130 4.53 -2.13 -12.98
CA PRO A 130 4.87 -1.74 -14.36
C PRO A 130 6.13 -2.42 -14.89
N GLY A 131 7.19 -2.49 -14.09
CA GLY A 131 8.43 -3.14 -14.50
C GLY A 131 8.30 -4.67 -14.57
N GLN A 132 7.40 -5.27 -13.81
CA GLN A 132 7.07 -6.70 -13.92
C GLN A 132 6.24 -6.99 -15.19
N ILE A 133 5.24 -6.14 -15.47
CA ILE A 133 4.40 -6.20 -16.69
C ILE A 133 5.28 -6.07 -17.93
N GLU A 134 6.19 -5.10 -17.96
CA GLU A 134 7.09 -4.88 -19.09
C GLU A 134 7.97 -6.11 -19.35
N ARG A 135 8.52 -6.73 -18.30
CA ARG A 135 9.29 -7.97 -18.43
C ARG A 135 8.49 -9.11 -19.03
N VAL A 136 7.22 -9.28 -18.64
CA VAL A 136 6.34 -10.30 -19.23
C VAL A 136 6.07 -10.02 -20.70
N LEU A 137 5.78 -8.76 -21.06
CA LEU A 137 5.45 -8.39 -22.44
C LEU A 137 6.64 -8.45 -23.41
N GLN A 138 7.87 -8.29 -22.91
CA GLN A 138 9.10 -8.33 -23.70
C GLN A 138 9.78 -9.70 -23.72
N ALA A 139 9.25 -10.68 -23.00
CA ALA A 139 9.78 -12.05 -23.03
C ALA A 139 9.58 -12.68 -24.42
N GLU A 140 10.47 -13.59 -24.81
CA GLU A 140 10.33 -14.37 -26.04
C GLU A 140 9.04 -15.20 -26.05
N GLU A 141 8.65 -15.70 -24.88
CA GLU A 141 7.40 -16.42 -24.63
C GLU A 141 6.55 -15.72 -23.54
N PRO A 142 5.74 -14.70 -23.89
CA PRO A 142 5.00 -13.91 -22.90
C PRO A 142 4.03 -14.71 -22.03
N ALA A 143 3.41 -15.77 -22.59
CA ALA A 143 2.49 -16.60 -21.82
C ALA A 143 3.22 -17.47 -20.78
N SER A 144 4.39 -18.02 -21.13
CA SER A 144 5.27 -18.72 -20.20
C SER A 144 5.78 -17.77 -19.11
N ALA A 145 6.22 -16.56 -19.50
CA ALA A 145 6.67 -15.53 -18.58
C ALA A 145 5.57 -15.06 -17.62
N LEU A 146 4.32 -14.97 -18.08
CA LEU A 146 3.18 -14.71 -17.20
C LEU A 146 3.00 -15.83 -16.17
N ALA A 147 3.04 -17.10 -16.59
CA ALA A 147 2.88 -18.24 -15.68
C ALA A 147 4.00 -18.29 -14.62
N GLU A 148 5.23 -17.94 -15.00
CA GLU A 148 6.38 -17.80 -14.09
C GLU A 148 6.21 -16.62 -13.13
N TRP A 149 5.78 -15.45 -13.63
CA TRP A 149 5.52 -14.29 -12.79
C TRP A 149 4.42 -14.58 -11.75
N LEU A 150 3.34 -15.23 -12.17
CA LEU A 150 2.26 -15.67 -11.28
C LEU A 150 2.78 -16.67 -10.23
N ALA A 151 3.57 -17.66 -10.64
CA ALA A 151 4.22 -18.60 -9.73
C ALA A 151 5.15 -17.90 -8.71
N SER A 152 5.86 -16.86 -9.12
CA SER A 152 6.78 -16.12 -8.25
C SER A 152 6.05 -15.43 -7.09
N GLN A 153 4.79 -15.03 -7.26
CA GLN A 153 4.00 -14.41 -6.18
C GLN A 153 3.75 -15.38 -5.01
N LEU A 154 3.69 -16.68 -5.29
CA LEU A 154 3.53 -17.72 -4.27
C LEU A 154 4.85 -18.08 -3.59
N LEU A 155 6.00 -17.91 -4.27
CA LEU A 155 7.33 -18.21 -3.71
C LEU A 155 7.74 -17.22 -2.61
N CYS A 156 7.26 -15.98 -2.66
CA CYS A 156 7.48 -14.99 -1.61
C CYS A 156 6.93 -15.41 -0.22
N LEU A 157 6.04 -16.41 -0.18
CA LEU A 157 5.56 -16.98 1.09
C LEU A 157 6.63 -17.83 1.79
N GLU A 158 7.47 -18.52 1.01
CA GLU A 158 8.54 -19.39 1.54
C GLU A 158 9.75 -18.57 2.03
N SER A 159 10.04 -17.44 1.40
CA SER A 159 11.19 -16.58 1.74
C SER A 159 11.03 -15.85 3.08
N GLY A 160 9.85 -15.89 3.71
CA GLY A 160 9.55 -15.13 4.93
C GLY A 160 9.47 -13.62 4.70
N GLU A 161 9.57 -13.17 3.44
CA GLU A 161 9.45 -11.76 3.05
C GLU A 161 8.00 -11.27 3.10
N ALA A 162 7.04 -12.21 3.09
CA ALA A 162 5.64 -11.92 3.32
C ALA A 162 5.32 -12.03 4.82
N ASP A 163 5.03 -10.89 5.46
CA ASP A 163 4.36 -10.83 6.76
C ASP A 163 2.95 -11.43 6.65
N SER A 164 2.87 -12.76 6.57
CA SER A 164 1.66 -13.50 6.24
C SER A 164 0.56 -13.24 7.28
N MET A 165 0.94 -13.02 8.53
CA MET A 165 0.04 -12.64 9.61
C MET A 165 -0.61 -11.26 9.40
N LEU A 166 0.06 -10.35 8.71
CA LEU A 166 -0.51 -9.04 8.36
C LEU A 166 -1.78 -9.19 7.53
N PHE A 167 -1.85 -10.20 6.64
CA PHE A 167 -3.05 -10.54 5.88
C PHE A 167 -4.27 -10.84 6.76
N MET A 168 -4.08 -11.49 7.90
CA MET A 168 -5.17 -11.73 8.85
C MET A 168 -5.67 -10.41 9.45
N GLU A 169 -4.76 -9.50 9.79
CA GLU A 169 -5.12 -8.18 10.29
C GLU A 169 -5.84 -7.34 9.22
N PHE A 170 -5.44 -7.44 7.95
CA PHE A 170 -6.15 -6.84 6.82
C PHE A 170 -7.61 -7.33 6.74
N LEU A 171 -7.84 -8.64 6.85
CA LEU A 171 -9.19 -9.23 6.78
C LEU A 171 -10.07 -8.78 7.94
N VAL A 172 -9.53 -8.80 9.17
CA VAL A 172 -10.28 -8.41 10.38
C VAL A 172 -10.62 -6.92 10.36
N SER A 173 -9.66 -6.09 9.94
CA SER A 173 -9.81 -4.63 9.92
C SER A 173 -10.78 -4.13 8.84
N GLY A 174 -11.05 -4.94 7.81
CA GLY A 174 -12.07 -4.64 6.79
C GLY A 174 -13.51 -4.51 7.32
N ARG A 175 -13.75 -4.79 8.61
CA ARG A 175 -15.02 -4.49 9.28
C ARG A 175 -15.27 -2.97 9.39
N ASP A 176 -14.21 -2.18 9.57
CA ASP A 176 -14.28 -0.72 9.56
C ASP A 176 -14.57 -0.21 8.13
N PRO A 177 -15.63 0.61 7.93
CA PRO A 177 -16.00 1.11 6.60
C PRO A 177 -14.91 1.92 5.89
N ASP A 178 -14.17 2.76 6.61
CA ASP A 178 -13.17 3.65 6.03
C ASP A 178 -11.95 2.84 5.59
N ILE A 179 -11.54 1.87 6.41
CA ILE A 179 -10.47 0.91 6.07
C ILE A 179 -10.90 0.10 4.84
N ARG A 180 -12.12 -0.45 4.86
CA ARG A 180 -12.65 -1.25 3.75
C ARG A 180 -12.69 -0.47 2.45
N GLU A 181 -13.13 0.79 2.46
CA GLU A 181 -13.20 1.63 1.27
C GLU A 181 -11.81 1.87 0.67
N ARG A 182 -10.84 2.32 1.49
CA ARG A 182 -9.47 2.58 1.05
C ARG A 182 -8.81 1.32 0.49
N MET A 183 -8.93 0.22 1.22
CA MET A 183 -8.40 -1.08 0.81
C MET A 183 -9.02 -1.58 -0.49
N SER A 184 -10.34 -1.45 -0.64
CA SER A 184 -11.03 -1.85 -1.86
C SER A 184 -10.58 -1.02 -3.06
N LYS A 185 -10.29 0.28 -2.89
CA LYS A 185 -9.78 1.14 -3.96
C LYS A 185 -8.39 0.70 -4.42
N LEU A 186 -7.48 0.45 -3.49
CA LEU A 186 -6.12 -0.03 -3.79
C LEU A 186 -6.15 -1.41 -4.45
N HIS A 187 -6.92 -2.33 -3.88
CA HIS A 187 -7.08 -3.68 -4.41
C HIS A 187 -7.68 -3.70 -5.82
N ARG A 188 -8.74 -2.92 -6.07
CA ARG A 188 -9.29 -2.75 -7.43
C ARG A 188 -8.28 -2.17 -8.40
N GLY A 189 -7.47 -1.21 -7.96
CA GLY A 189 -6.39 -0.63 -8.76
C GLY A 189 -5.38 -1.68 -9.18
N LEU A 190 -4.94 -2.53 -8.25
CA LEU A 190 -4.02 -3.63 -8.52
C LEU A 190 -4.60 -4.62 -9.55
N LEU A 191 -5.83 -5.10 -9.32
CA LEU A 191 -6.50 -6.02 -10.25
C LEU A 191 -6.69 -5.43 -11.64
N SER A 192 -7.02 -4.14 -11.73
CA SER A 192 -7.20 -3.47 -13.03
C SER A 192 -5.90 -3.44 -13.83
N ARG A 193 -4.75 -3.21 -13.18
CA ARG A 193 -3.45 -3.23 -13.85
C ARG A 193 -3.06 -4.62 -14.35
N VAL A 194 -3.35 -5.66 -13.58
CA VAL A 194 -3.12 -7.04 -14.03
C VAL A 194 -4.06 -7.41 -15.19
N ALA A 195 -5.33 -6.98 -15.11
CA ALA A 195 -6.30 -7.17 -16.19
C ALA A 195 -5.87 -6.46 -17.50
N GLU A 196 -5.28 -5.26 -17.42
CA GLU A 196 -4.70 -4.56 -18.57
C GLU A 196 -3.60 -5.38 -19.26
N LEU A 197 -2.69 -6.00 -18.48
CA LEU A 197 -1.68 -6.92 -19.02
C LEU A 197 -2.32 -8.13 -19.71
N LEU A 198 -3.27 -8.79 -19.06
CA LEU A 198 -3.95 -9.96 -19.59
C LEU A 198 -4.70 -9.65 -20.89
N LEU A 199 -5.37 -8.49 -20.95
CA LEU A 199 -6.03 -8.00 -22.16
C LEU A 199 -5.05 -7.79 -23.31
N GLU A 200 -3.87 -7.20 -23.04
CA GLU A 200 -2.85 -7.00 -24.07
C GLU A 200 -2.31 -8.34 -24.60
N LEU A 201 -2.11 -9.32 -23.72
CA LEU A 201 -1.70 -10.67 -24.12
C LEU A 201 -2.77 -11.39 -24.96
N GLN A 202 -4.06 -11.21 -24.64
CA GLN A 202 -5.18 -11.69 -25.46
C GLN A 202 -5.20 -11.01 -26.83
N ARG A 203 -5.05 -9.67 -26.90
CA ARG A 203 -5.00 -8.92 -28.17
C ARG A 203 -3.87 -9.39 -29.09
N ARG A 204 -2.73 -9.77 -28.52
CA ARG A 204 -1.58 -10.35 -29.24
C ARG A 204 -1.71 -11.85 -29.52
N ARG A 205 -2.81 -12.48 -29.11
CA ARG A 205 -3.12 -13.91 -29.27
C ARG A 205 -2.14 -14.84 -28.56
N TYR A 206 -1.51 -14.37 -27.48
CA TYR A 206 -0.72 -15.22 -26.59
C TYR A 206 -1.61 -15.95 -25.57
N LEU A 207 -2.75 -15.35 -25.22
CA LEU A 207 -3.76 -15.94 -24.35
C LEU A 207 -5.10 -16.09 -25.08
N ASP A 208 -5.88 -17.09 -24.68
CA ASP A 208 -7.25 -17.29 -25.13
C ASP A 208 -8.16 -16.14 -24.65
N ASP A 209 -9.11 -15.71 -25.49
CA ASP A 209 -10.00 -14.58 -25.27
C ASP A 209 -11.42 -14.97 -24.81
N SER A 210 -11.65 -16.23 -24.46
CA SER A 210 -12.96 -16.71 -24.00
C SER A 210 -13.36 -16.20 -22.61
N ALA A 211 -12.39 -15.73 -21.83
CA ALA A 211 -12.60 -15.26 -20.46
C ALA A 211 -12.21 -13.78 -20.28
N ASP A 212 -13.01 -13.08 -19.48
CA ASP A 212 -12.79 -11.68 -19.13
C ASP A 212 -11.46 -11.49 -18.34
N PRO A 213 -10.55 -10.61 -18.77
CA PRO A 213 -9.25 -10.38 -18.13
C PRO A 213 -9.35 -10.01 -16.64
N TYR A 214 -10.35 -9.24 -16.26
CA TYR A 214 -10.53 -8.84 -14.86
C TYR A 214 -10.91 -10.04 -14.00
N SER A 215 -11.78 -10.91 -14.52
CA SER A 215 -12.17 -12.16 -13.86
C SER A 215 -10.98 -13.11 -13.69
N ILE A 216 -10.09 -13.22 -14.68
CA ILE A 216 -8.85 -13.99 -14.56
C ILE A 216 -7.94 -13.40 -13.46
N ALA A 217 -7.74 -12.08 -13.46
CA ALA A 217 -6.94 -11.40 -12.45
C ALA A 217 -7.51 -11.61 -11.03
N ALA A 218 -8.82 -11.46 -10.87
CA ALA A 218 -9.52 -11.66 -9.60
C ALA A 218 -9.45 -13.13 -9.12
N MET A 219 -9.59 -14.08 -10.04
CA MET A 219 -9.47 -15.51 -9.73
C MET A 219 -8.06 -15.86 -9.25
N PHE A 220 -7.03 -15.32 -9.89
CA PHE A 220 -5.65 -15.53 -9.48
C PHE A 220 -5.35 -14.90 -8.10
N ASP A 221 -5.81 -13.68 -7.86
CA ASP A 221 -5.67 -13.02 -6.56
C ASP A 221 -6.40 -13.78 -5.44
N ALA A 222 -7.59 -14.31 -5.71
CA ALA A 222 -8.33 -15.15 -4.77
C ALA A 222 -7.58 -16.45 -4.44
N LEU A 223 -6.99 -17.10 -5.47
CA LEU A 223 -6.13 -18.25 -5.28
C LEU A 223 -4.92 -17.91 -4.39
N LEU A 224 -4.18 -16.85 -4.70
CA LEU A 224 -3.02 -16.39 -3.93
C LEU A 224 -3.35 -16.20 -2.45
N LYS A 225 -4.46 -15.50 -2.16
CA LYS A 225 -4.95 -15.28 -0.80
C LYS A 225 -5.37 -16.58 -0.11
N GLY A 226 -5.98 -17.52 -0.84
CA GLY A 226 -6.31 -18.85 -0.33
C GLY A 226 -5.06 -19.63 0.06
N VAL A 227 -4.02 -19.63 -0.78
CA VAL A 227 -2.74 -20.28 -0.48
C VAL A 227 -2.08 -19.65 0.74
N LEU A 228 -2.16 -18.33 0.88
CA LEU A 228 -1.64 -17.62 2.04
C LEU A 228 -2.34 -18.06 3.34
N VAL A 229 -3.66 -18.23 3.34
CA VAL A 229 -4.39 -18.76 4.50
C VAL A 229 -3.97 -20.19 4.82
N GLU A 230 -3.89 -21.06 3.81
CA GLU A 230 -3.41 -22.44 3.99
C GLU A 230 -1.97 -22.48 4.55
N TRP A 231 -1.09 -21.59 4.08
CA TRP A 231 0.28 -21.46 4.56
C TRP A 231 0.35 -21.06 6.04
N ILE A 232 -0.49 -20.12 6.46
CA ILE A 232 -0.60 -19.71 7.87
C ILE A 232 -1.06 -20.87 8.77
N LEU A 233 -1.96 -21.72 8.25
CA LEU A 233 -2.51 -22.85 9.00
C LEU A 233 -1.55 -24.05 9.07
N ASP A 234 -0.84 -24.37 7.99
CA ASP A 234 0.05 -25.53 7.87
C ASP A 234 1.23 -25.23 6.91
N PRO A 235 2.30 -24.55 7.38
CA PRO A 235 3.39 -24.07 6.53
C PRO A 235 4.29 -25.22 6.07
N ARG A 236 3.90 -25.86 4.96
CA ARG A 236 4.60 -26.98 4.33
C ARG A 236 5.21 -26.58 2.99
N PRO A 237 6.51 -26.26 2.92
CA PRO A 237 7.19 -25.84 1.69
C PRO A 237 6.98 -26.82 0.52
N GLU A 238 7.00 -28.13 0.79
CA GLU A 238 6.79 -29.15 -0.24
C GLU A 238 5.39 -29.12 -0.85
N ARG A 239 4.36 -28.79 -0.07
CA ARG A 239 2.99 -28.63 -0.57
C ARG A 239 2.87 -27.35 -1.38
N LEU A 240 3.42 -26.25 -0.90
CA LEU A 240 3.46 -24.97 -1.62
C LEU A 240 4.14 -25.13 -2.98
N ARG A 241 5.33 -25.73 -3.03
CA ARG A 241 6.06 -26.02 -4.28
C ARG A 241 5.29 -26.97 -5.21
N SER A 242 4.54 -27.92 -4.66
CA SER A 242 3.65 -28.78 -5.46
C SER A 242 2.48 -28.00 -6.07
N LEU A 243 1.87 -27.11 -5.29
CA LEU A 243 0.78 -26.26 -5.74
C LEU A 243 1.25 -25.28 -6.82
N ILE A 244 2.39 -24.62 -6.62
CA ILE A 244 3.01 -23.74 -7.61
C ILE A 244 3.18 -24.45 -8.95
N ARG A 245 3.78 -25.66 -8.96
CA ARG A 245 3.93 -26.47 -10.18
C ARG A 245 2.58 -26.79 -10.84
N THR A 246 1.56 -27.05 -10.03
CA THR A 246 0.21 -27.37 -10.52
C THR A 246 -0.46 -26.14 -11.14
N VAL A 247 -0.35 -24.98 -10.49
CA VAL A 247 -0.88 -23.70 -10.96
C VAL A 247 -0.18 -23.30 -12.25
N SER A 248 1.16 -23.32 -12.32
CA SER A 248 1.91 -23.01 -13.54
C SER A 248 1.51 -23.91 -14.71
N ARG A 249 1.36 -25.23 -14.49
CA ARG A 249 0.89 -26.16 -15.54
C ARG A 249 -0.54 -25.87 -15.96
N THR A 250 -1.45 -25.66 -15.02
CA THR A 250 -2.87 -25.45 -15.31
C THR A 250 -3.09 -24.14 -16.06
N LEU A 251 -2.41 -23.06 -15.64
CA LEU A 251 -2.44 -21.77 -16.35
C LEU A 251 -1.80 -21.88 -17.74
N GLY A 252 -0.65 -22.57 -17.85
CA GLY A 252 0.02 -22.83 -19.11
C GLY A 252 -0.78 -23.72 -20.09
N GLN A 253 -1.65 -24.59 -19.59
CA GLN A 253 -2.48 -25.47 -20.43
C GLN A 253 -3.87 -24.90 -20.72
N GLY A 254 -4.42 -24.10 -19.80
CA GLY A 254 -5.78 -23.59 -19.85
C GLY A 254 -5.92 -22.19 -20.45
N ILE A 255 -4.86 -21.38 -20.46
CA ILE A 255 -4.90 -19.98 -20.93
C ILE A 255 -4.08 -19.80 -22.22
N VAL A 256 -3.17 -20.71 -22.55
CA VAL A 256 -2.34 -20.62 -23.75
C VAL A 256 -3.11 -21.14 -24.97
N VAL A 257 -3.13 -20.34 -26.03
CA VAL A 257 -3.69 -20.75 -27.32
C VAL A 257 -2.89 -21.95 -27.85
N LYS A 258 -3.54 -23.10 -28.04
CA LYS A 258 -2.95 -24.23 -28.76
C LYS A 258 -2.77 -23.81 -30.22
N ARG A 259 -1.52 -23.76 -30.68
CA ARG A 259 -1.21 -23.64 -32.11
C ARG A 259 -1.57 -24.91 -32.87
#